data_AF-A0A838J2J3-F1
#
_entry.id   AF-A0A838J2J3-F1
#
_cell.length_a   1.000
_cell.length_b   1.000
_cell.length_c   1.000
_cell.angle_alpha   90.00
_cell.angle_beta   90.00
_cell.angle_gamma   90.00
#
_symmetry.space_group_name_H-M   'P 1'
#
loop_
_entity.id
_entity.type
_entity.pdbx_description
1 polymer ?
#
loop_
_entity_poly.entity_id
_entity_poly.type
_entity_poly.pdbx_seq_one_letter_code
_entity_poly.pdbx_strand_id
1 'polypeptide(L)'
;MEQPALLSIIRTETTYRFRLDLPGGPLGQEYSTDLTAEVRERLRRSLQAIGQTTEVKRSGTRVGPTQDALLTLGRYLFETILPAPLQESIRRVETALIMSTNTPDIPWELMYDNSPKSKRYLCQALSVGRIVHQERETMQQRFAPLERPGRKINGRRDAQGLSVLFLVNPTNERPGAEEEVATLCTSLPESVTRIILYRQQANQLQMRVRIGADTPHVLHYAGPLPQTNGTGEPTLALAGNSRLDTNVFEQLLQGLPKHPLVFLSYHEDERGGRSI
;
A
#
# COMPACT_ATOMS: atom_id res chain seq x y z
N MET A 1 -20.62 10.56 5.80
CA MET A 1 -19.31 10.11 5.28
C MET A 1 -19.53 9.71 3.83
N GLU A 2 -18.62 10.05 2.92
CA GLU A 2 -18.66 9.48 1.57
C GLU A 2 -18.20 8.03 1.67
N GLN A 3 -19.11 7.10 1.36
CA GLN A 3 -18.80 5.68 1.27
C GLN A 3 -17.79 5.49 0.12
N PRO A 4 -16.75 4.66 0.28
CA PRO A 4 -15.82 4.41 -0.81
C PRO A 4 -16.48 3.56 -1.90
N ALA A 5 -15.98 3.68 -3.13
CA ALA A 5 -16.32 2.74 -4.20
C ALA A 5 -15.59 1.41 -3.95
N LEU A 6 -16.23 0.28 -4.27
CA LEU A 6 -15.67 -1.05 -4.11
C LEU A 6 -15.53 -1.74 -5.47
N LEU A 7 -14.31 -2.09 -5.84
CA LEU A 7 -14.00 -2.91 -7.00
C LEU A 7 -13.69 -4.35 -6.55
N SER A 8 -14.60 -5.27 -6.85
CA SER A 8 -14.39 -6.71 -6.67
C SER A 8 -13.77 -7.29 -7.94
N ILE A 9 -12.67 -8.04 -7.80
CA ILE A 9 -11.96 -8.72 -8.88
C ILE A 9 -11.79 -10.18 -8.49
N ILE A 10 -12.47 -11.10 -9.18
CA ILE A 10 -12.39 -12.53 -8.89
C ILE A 10 -11.87 -13.24 -10.12
N ARG A 11 -10.69 -13.83 -9.99
CA ARG A 11 -10.13 -14.76 -10.98
C ARG A 11 -10.68 -16.15 -10.74
N THR A 12 -11.21 -16.76 -11.79
CA THR A 12 -11.37 -18.21 -11.90
C THR A 12 -10.34 -18.77 -12.88
N GLU A 13 -10.39 -20.07 -13.17
CA GLU A 13 -9.43 -20.71 -14.08
C GLU A 13 -9.43 -20.11 -15.50
N THR A 14 -10.60 -19.70 -15.97
CA THR A 14 -10.84 -19.29 -17.36
C THR A 14 -11.40 -17.88 -17.50
N THR A 15 -11.70 -17.16 -16.43
CA THR A 15 -12.23 -15.80 -16.55
C THR A 15 -11.85 -14.92 -15.36
N TYR A 16 -11.79 -13.60 -15.58
CA TYR A 16 -11.88 -12.62 -14.53
C TYR A 16 -13.30 -12.09 -14.45
N ARG A 17 -13.84 -11.98 -13.25
CA ARG A 17 -15.12 -11.32 -12.96
C ARG A 17 -14.86 -10.05 -12.19
N PHE A 18 -15.49 -8.97 -12.63
CA PHE A 18 -15.35 -7.64 -12.08
C PHE A 18 -16.71 -7.11 -11.67
N ARG A 19 -16.76 -6.42 -10.53
CA ARG A 19 -17.94 -5.67 -10.11
C ARG A 19 -17.50 -4.38 -9.44
N LEU A 20 -18.06 -3.25 -9.87
CA LEU A 20 -17.81 -1.94 -9.27
C LEU A 20 -19.07 -1.45 -8.58
N ASP A 21 -19.05 -1.43 -7.25
CA ASP A 21 -20.12 -0.91 -6.42
C ASP A 21 -19.82 0.58 -6.08
N LEU A 22 -20.67 1.49 -6.55
CA LEU A 22 -20.55 2.94 -6.33
C LEU A 22 -21.33 3.38 -5.08
N PRO A 23 -20.86 4.39 -4.34
CA PRO A 23 -21.54 4.85 -3.13
C PRO A 23 -22.91 5.47 -3.46
N GLY A 24 -23.95 4.99 -2.78
CA GLY A 24 -25.34 5.46 -2.99
C GLY A 24 -25.93 5.12 -4.37
N GLY A 25 -25.22 4.35 -5.19
CA GLY A 25 -25.69 3.86 -6.48
C GLY A 25 -26.41 2.51 -6.39
N PRO A 26 -27.04 2.05 -7.48
CA PRO A 26 -27.50 0.67 -7.57
C PRO A 26 -26.32 -0.31 -7.43
N LEU A 27 -26.61 -1.57 -7.07
CA LEU A 27 -25.60 -2.63 -7.04
C LEU A 27 -24.85 -2.68 -8.38
N GLY A 28 -23.52 -2.81 -8.29
CA GLY A 28 -22.65 -2.80 -9.45
C GLY A 28 -23.01 -3.94 -10.41
N GLN A 29 -23.03 -3.63 -11.70
CA GLN A 29 -23.14 -4.65 -12.73
C GLN A 29 -21.88 -5.53 -12.74
N GLU A 30 -22.07 -6.84 -12.85
CA GLU A 30 -20.98 -7.80 -13.01
C GLU A 30 -20.56 -7.87 -14.49
N TYR A 31 -19.25 -7.80 -14.72
CA TYR A 31 -18.62 -7.93 -16.03
C TYR A 31 -17.58 -9.03 -15.99
N SER A 32 -17.33 -9.68 -17.13
CA SER A 32 -16.33 -10.74 -17.22
C SER A 32 -15.38 -10.54 -18.40
N THR A 33 -14.14 -10.98 -18.22
CA THR A 33 -13.12 -11.03 -19.27
C THR A 33 -12.55 -12.44 -19.32
N ASP A 34 -12.66 -13.09 -20.47
CA ASP A 34 -12.15 -14.45 -20.64
C ASP A 34 -10.62 -14.50 -20.69
N LEU A 35 -10.07 -15.50 -20.00
CA LEU A 35 -8.64 -15.76 -19.88
C LEU A 35 -8.20 -16.81 -20.88
N THR A 36 -8.02 -16.38 -22.13
CA THR A 36 -7.42 -17.23 -23.16
C THR A 36 -5.97 -17.60 -22.79
N ALA A 37 -5.42 -18.61 -23.45
CA ALA A 37 -4.03 -19.03 -23.24
C ALA A 37 -3.05 -17.86 -23.50
N GLU A 38 -3.30 -17.08 -24.54
CA GLU A 38 -2.50 -15.91 -24.91
C GLU A 38 -2.58 -14.83 -23.83
N VAL A 39 -3.78 -14.56 -23.31
CA VAL A 39 -4.00 -13.54 -22.27
C VAL A 39 -3.27 -13.91 -20.98
N ARG A 40 -3.36 -15.18 -20.57
CA ARG A 40 -2.67 -15.70 -19.37
C ARG A 40 -1.16 -15.64 -19.53
N GLU A 41 -0.66 -16.07 -20.67
CA GLU A 41 0.77 -16.11 -20.94
C GLU A 41 1.38 -14.71 -21.04
N ARG A 42 0.65 -13.76 -21.64
CA ARG A 42 1.07 -12.35 -21.69
C ARG A 42 1.07 -11.70 -20.30
N LEU A 43 0.03 -11.94 -19.49
CA LEU A 43 -0.01 -11.46 -18.09
C LEU A 43 1.20 -11.99 -17.29
N ARG A 44 1.46 -13.30 -17.40
CA ARG A 44 2.59 -13.98 -16.75
C ARG A 44 3.92 -13.34 -17.15
N ARG A 45 4.15 -13.11 -18.44
CA ARG A 45 5.38 -12.45 -18.94
C ARG A 45 5.52 -11.01 -18.44
N SER A 46 4.45 -10.23 -18.42
CA SER A 46 4.47 -8.86 -17.90
C SER A 46 4.78 -8.81 -16.40
N LEU A 47 4.23 -9.71 -15.60
CA LEU A 47 4.55 -9.82 -14.18
C LEU A 47 6.01 -10.25 -13.94
N GLN A 48 6.52 -11.20 -14.73
CA GLN A 48 7.93 -11.62 -14.64
C GLN A 48 8.91 -10.51 -15.00
N ALA A 49 8.60 -9.69 -16.01
CA ALA A 49 9.46 -8.58 -16.40
C ALA A 49 9.63 -7.54 -15.26
N ILE A 50 8.60 -7.35 -14.44
CA ILE A 50 8.67 -6.47 -13.27
C ILE A 50 9.53 -7.10 -12.17
N GLY A 51 9.34 -8.40 -11.88
CA GLY A 51 10.15 -9.10 -10.89
C GLY A 51 11.64 -9.13 -11.24
N GLN A 52 12.00 -9.25 -12.52
CA GLN A 52 13.40 -9.22 -12.96
C GLN A 52 14.01 -7.81 -12.93
N THR A 53 13.22 -6.75 -13.17
CA THR A 53 13.73 -5.37 -13.16
C THR A 53 13.96 -4.82 -11.75
N THR A 54 13.28 -5.35 -10.73
CA THR A 54 13.60 -5.07 -9.32
C THR A 54 14.95 -5.66 -8.90
N GLU A 55 15.42 -6.72 -9.55
CA GLU A 55 16.76 -7.31 -9.31
C GLU A 55 17.88 -6.54 -10.01
N VAL A 56 17.63 -5.97 -11.19
CA VAL A 56 18.66 -5.30 -12.03
C VAL A 56 18.98 -3.86 -11.57
N LYS A 57 18.15 -3.26 -10.70
CA LYS A 57 18.44 -1.95 -10.08
C LYS A 57 19.65 -1.96 -9.13
N ARG A 58 20.33 -3.11 -9.00
CA ARG A 58 21.55 -3.35 -8.21
C ARG A 58 22.86 -2.95 -8.91
N SER A 59 22.85 -2.42 -10.14
CA SER A 59 24.08 -2.09 -10.89
C SER A 59 24.23 -0.64 -11.37
N GLY A 60 23.53 0.31 -10.73
CA GLY A 60 23.87 1.75 -10.87
C GLY A 60 23.54 2.42 -12.21
N THR A 61 22.80 1.77 -13.12
CA THR A 61 22.51 2.36 -14.45
C THR A 61 21.01 2.57 -14.67
N ARG A 62 20.61 3.86 -14.69
CA ARG A 62 19.41 4.49 -15.27
C ARG A 62 18.02 3.89 -14.92
N VAL A 63 17.16 4.78 -14.39
CA VAL A 63 15.75 4.62 -14.01
C VAL A 63 14.78 4.18 -15.16
N GLY A 64 15.28 3.91 -16.37
CA GLY A 64 14.46 3.73 -17.58
C GLY A 64 13.66 2.41 -17.73
N PRO A 65 14.26 1.21 -17.57
CA PRO A 65 13.61 -0.04 -18.02
C PRO A 65 12.42 -0.49 -17.14
N THR A 66 12.50 -0.24 -15.84
CA THR A 66 11.46 -0.64 -14.87
C THR A 66 10.17 0.16 -15.08
N GLN A 67 10.29 1.43 -15.45
CA GLN A 67 9.14 2.30 -15.71
C GLN A 67 8.35 1.83 -16.94
N ASP A 68 9.04 1.38 -17.99
CA ASP A 68 8.41 0.84 -19.20
C ASP A 68 7.71 -0.50 -18.97
N ALA A 69 8.29 -1.38 -18.15
CA ALA A 69 7.67 -2.65 -17.77
C ALA A 69 6.39 -2.44 -16.95
N LEU A 70 6.43 -1.54 -15.95
CA LEU A 70 5.26 -1.17 -15.15
C LEU A 70 4.18 -0.50 -15.99
N LEU A 71 4.56 0.39 -16.91
CA LEU A 71 3.62 1.04 -17.82
C LEU A 71 2.95 0.01 -18.75
N THR A 72 3.72 -0.94 -19.26
CA THR A 72 3.22 -2.00 -20.12
C THR A 72 2.22 -2.90 -19.39
N LEU A 73 2.54 -3.32 -18.16
CA LEU A 73 1.60 -4.07 -17.33
C LEU A 73 0.37 -3.22 -17.02
N GLY A 74 0.55 -1.97 -16.60
CA GLY A 74 -0.55 -1.10 -16.22
C GLY A 74 -1.55 -0.88 -17.35
N ARG A 75 -1.06 -0.65 -18.58
CA ARG A 75 -1.90 -0.58 -19.79
C ARG A 75 -2.58 -1.91 -20.07
N TYR A 76 -1.86 -3.02 -19.94
CA TYR A 76 -2.43 -4.34 -20.17
C TYR A 76 -3.58 -4.66 -19.18
N LEU A 77 -3.40 -4.35 -17.90
CA LEU A 77 -4.44 -4.50 -16.88
C LEU A 77 -5.66 -3.63 -17.18
N PHE A 78 -5.45 -2.36 -17.56
CA PHE A 78 -6.56 -1.42 -17.75
C PHE A 78 -7.25 -1.56 -19.11
N GLU A 79 -6.51 -1.72 -20.20
CA GLU A 79 -7.05 -1.72 -21.56
C GLU A 79 -7.49 -3.12 -22.04
N THR A 80 -6.82 -4.18 -21.57
CA THR A 80 -7.09 -5.56 -22.03
C THR A 80 -7.87 -6.37 -21.00
N ILE A 81 -7.46 -6.32 -19.73
CA ILE A 81 -8.07 -7.18 -18.69
C ILE A 81 -9.37 -6.56 -18.15
N LEU A 82 -9.39 -5.25 -17.89
CA LEU A 82 -10.57 -4.57 -17.37
C LEU A 82 -11.59 -4.30 -18.50
N PRO A 83 -12.87 -4.73 -18.36
CA PRO A 83 -13.91 -4.46 -19.34
C PRO A 83 -14.11 -2.98 -19.62
N ALA A 84 -14.31 -2.61 -20.90
CA ALA A 84 -14.46 -1.21 -21.32
C ALA A 84 -15.55 -0.41 -20.55
N PRO A 85 -16.73 -0.96 -20.20
CA PRO A 85 -17.71 -0.24 -19.37
C PRO A 85 -17.16 0.12 -17.99
N LEU A 86 -16.32 -0.74 -17.41
CA LEU A 86 -15.68 -0.47 -16.12
C LEU A 86 -14.55 0.54 -16.23
N GLN A 87 -13.80 0.57 -17.35
CA GLN A 87 -12.81 1.60 -17.58
C GLN A 87 -13.44 3.01 -17.48
N GLU A 88 -14.58 3.22 -18.15
CA GLU A 88 -15.30 4.49 -18.08
C GLU A 88 -15.88 4.78 -16.69
N SER A 89 -16.38 3.75 -16.01
CA SER A 89 -16.94 3.90 -14.67
C SER A 89 -15.86 4.28 -13.65
N ILE A 90 -14.69 3.65 -13.72
CA ILE A 90 -13.54 3.95 -12.85
C ILE A 90 -13.02 5.37 -13.08
N ARG A 91 -12.99 5.86 -14.33
CA ARG A 91 -12.58 7.24 -14.65
C ARG A 91 -13.48 8.30 -13.99
N ARG A 92 -14.72 7.95 -13.65
CA ARG A 92 -15.71 8.83 -13.01
C ARG A 92 -15.78 8.69 -11.49
N VAL A 93 -15.00 7.77 -10.91
CA VAL A 93 -14.94 7.64 -9.45
C VAL A 93 -14.25 8.88 -8.90
N GLU A 94 -14.91 9.56 -7.96
CA GLU A 94 -14.36 10.74 -7.27
C GLU A 94 -13.99 10.44 -5.81
N THR A 95 -14.42 9.29 -5.30
CA THR A 95 -14.16 8.81 -3.94
C THR A 95 -12.95 7.88 -3.88
N ALA A 96 -12.55 7.47 -2.67
CA ALA A 96 -11.58 6.39 -2.53
C ALA A 96 -12.11 5.09 -3.17
N LEU A 97 -11.20 4.30 -3.75
CA LEU A 97 -11.48 3.02 -4.37
C LEU A 97 -10.87 1.90 -3.51
N ILE A 98 -11.71 1.01 -3.01
CA ILE A 98 -11.28 -0.18 -2.30
C ILE A 98 -11.33 -1.37 -3.25
N MET A 99 -10.25 -2.13 -3.32
CA MET A 99 -10.15 -3.33 -4.14
C MET A 99 -10.30 -4.58 -3.28
N SER A 100 -11.16 -5.50 -3.69
CA SER A 100 -11.28 -6.83 -3.12
C SER A 100 -10.89 -7.84 -4.21
N THR A 101 -9.78 -8.55 -4.03
CA THR A 101 -9.28 -9.47 -5.06
C THR A 101 -8.77 -10.78 -4.49
N ASN A 102 -8.94 -11.87 -5.25
CA ASN A 102 -8.30 -13.16 -4.96
C ASN A 102 -6.96 -13.36 -5.70
N THR A 103 -6.48 -12.35 -6.42
CA THR A 103 -5.12 -12.28 -7.00
C THR A 103 -4.31 -11.14 -6.38
N PRO A 104 -3.91 -11.27 -5.10
CA PRO A 104 -3.18 -10.22 -4.40
C PRO A 104 -1.80 -9.94 -5.01
N ASP A 105 -1.23 -10.89 -5.75
CA ASP A 105 0.05 -10.81 -6.46
C ASP A 105 0.04 -9.84 -7.65
N ILE A 106 -1.14 -9.53 -8.20
CA ILE A 106 -1.27 -8.61 -9.33
C ILE A 106 -1.41 -7.19 -8.79
N PRO A 107 -0.60 -6.21 -9.24
CA PRO A 107 -0.63 -4.83 -8.77
C PRO A 107 -1.76 -4.01 -9.43
N TRP A 108 -3.03 -4.32 -9.11
CA TRP A 108 -4.22 -3.70 -9.71
C TRP A 108 -4.27 -2.17 -9.60
N GLU A 109 -3.70 -1.59 -8.54
CA GLU A 109 -3.55 -0.14 -8.36
C GLU A 109 -2.67 0.53 -9.42
N LEU A 110 -1.84 -0.26 -10.11
CA LEU A 110 -0.99 0.19 -11.22
C LEU A 110 -1.68 0.08 -12.57
N MET A 111 -2.99 -0.16 -12.62
CA MET A 111 -3.78 0.08 -13.83
C MET A 111 -3.50 1.48 -14.38
N TYR A 112 -3.14 1.56 -15.66
CA TYR A 112 -2.74 2.80 -16.30
C TYR A 112 -3.77 3.19 -17.36
N ASP A 113 -4.44 4.32 -17.14
CA ASP A 113 -5.30 4.91 -18.15
C ASP A 113 -4.41 5.67 -19.14
N ASN A 114 -4.46 5.26 -20.40
CA ASN A 114 -3.72 5.88 -21.50
C ASN A 114 -4.64 6.71 -22.42
N SER A 115 -5.85 7.04 -21.96
CA SER A 115 -6.74 7.89 -22.73
C SER A 115 -6.11 9.28 -22.99
N PRO A 116 -6.51 9.98 -24.06
CA PRO A 116 -5.99 11.31 -24.35
C PRO A 116 -6.22 12.31 -23.21
N LYS A 117 -7.26 12.09 -22.40
CA LYS A 117 -7.68 12.94 -21.27
C LYS A 117 -6.99 12.58 -19.94
N SER A 118 -6.41 11.39 -19.84
CA SER A 118 -5.86 10.84 -18.61
C SER A 118 -4.69 9.92 -18.97
N LYS A 119 -3.48 10.33 -18.56
CA LYS A 119 -2.21 9.61 -18.78
C LYS A 119 -1.53 9.36 -17.44
N ARG A 120 -2.18 8.54 -16.61
CA ARG A 120 -1.76 8.34 -15.22
C ARG A 120 -2.18 6.98 -14.70
N TYR A 121 -1.46 6.53 -13.68
CA TYR A 121 -1.85 5.35 -12.92
C TYR A 121 -3.08 5.62 -12.07
N LEU A 122 -3.87 4.59 -11.80
CA LEU A 122 -5.08 4.69 -11.00
C LEU A 122 -4.79 5.23 -9.59
N CYS A 123 -3.72 4.74 -8.95
CA CYS A 123 -3.26 5.23 -7.64
C CYS A 123 -2.77 6.69 -7.62
N GLN A 124 -2.50 7.28 -8.78
CA GLN A 124 -2.18 8.72 -8.90
C GLN A 124 -3.44 9.57 -9.05
N ALA A 125 -4.54 8.97 -9.53
CA ALA A 125 -5.82 9.64 -9.70
C ALA A 125 -6.70 9.54 -8.45
N LEU A 126 -6.66 8.40 -7.76
CA LEU A 126 -7.54 8.04 -6.65
C LEU A 126 -6.75 7.51 -5.45
N SER A 127 -7.30 7.69 -4.25
CA SER A 127 -6.85 6.92 -3.09
C SER A 127 -7.32 5.48 -3.25
N VAL A 128 -6.38 4.57 -3.49
CA VAL A 128 -6.66 3.13 -3.69
C VAL A 128 -6.26 2.35 -2.43
N GLY A 129 -7.18 1.53 -1.92
CA GLY A 129 -6.91 0.57 -0.85
C GLY A 129 -7.22 -0.86 -1.28
N ARG A 130 -6.76 -1.86 -0.51
CA ARG A 130 -7.07 -3.27 -0.73
C ARG A 130 -7.63 -3.91 0.53
N ILE A 131 -8.61 -4.79 0.37
CA ILE A 131 -9.09 -5.68 1.43
C ILE A 131 -8.23 -6.95 1.38
N VAL A 132 -7.43 -7.17 2.42
CA VAL A 132 -6.74 -8.45 2.63
C VAL A 132 -7.78 -9.41 3.20
N HIS A 133 -7.86 -10.64 2.66
CA HIS A 133 -9.00 -11.56 2.78
C HIS A 133 -9.38 -12.01 4.22
N GLN A 134 -8.74 -11.49 5.26
CA GLN A 134 -8.91 -11.90 6.65
C GLN A 134 -10.02 -11.15 7.44
N GLU A 135 -10.60 -10.05 6.92
CA GLU A 135 -11.54 -9.22 7.69
C GLU A 135 -12.89 -8.96 6.98
N ARG A 136 -13.41 -9.94 6.22
CA ARG A 136 -14.69 -9.74 5.53
C ARG A 136 -15.88 -9.52 6.49
N GLU A 137 -15.79 -10.05 7.70
CA GLU A 137 -16.85 -9.93 8.72
C GLU A 137 -16.61 -8.78 9.71
N THR A 138 -15.36 -8.40 9.97
CA THR A 138 -15.02 -7.37 10.96
C THR A 138 -15.07 -5.96 10.39
N MET A 139 -14.81 -5.75 9.09
CA MET A 139 -14.83 -4.40 8.50
C MET A 139 -16.24 -3.81 8.42
N GLN A 140 -17.30 -4.60 8.21
CA GLN A 140 -18.67 -4.08 8.21
C GLN A 140 -19.10 -3.54 9.59
N GLN A 141 -18.47 -4.00 10.68
CA GLN A 141 -18.73 -3.52 12.04
C GLN A 141 -17.74 -2.45 12.52
N ARG A 142 -16.49 -2.45 12.02
CA ARG A 142 -15.45 -1.48 12.44
C ARG A 142 -15.55 -0.11 11.76
N PHE A 143 -16.29 0.03 10.68
CA PHE A 143 -16.71 1.34 10.16
C PHE A 143 -17.96 1.87 10.89
N ALA A 144 -17.98 1.76 12.22
CA ALA A 144 -18.80 2.65 13.03
C ALA A 144 -18.36 4.10 12.73
N PRO A 145 -19.28 5.08 12.70
CA PRO A 145 -18.93 6.43 12.29
C PRO A 145 -17.93 7.02 13.28
N LEU A 146 -16.65 7.13 12.89
CA LEU A 146 -15.85 8.20 13.45
C LEU A 146 -16.52 9.49 12.97
N GLU A 147 -17.24 10.15 13.87
CA GLU A 147 -17.65 11.53 13.70
C GLU A 147 -16.42 12.35 13.34
N ARG A 148 -16.24 12.65 12.05
CA ARG A 148 -15.44 13.79 11.66
C ARG A 148 -16.28 15.00 12.07
N PRO A 149 -15.80 15.90 12.94
CA PRO A 149 -16.51 17.15 13.15
C PRO A 149 -16.67 17.83 11.78
N GLY A 150 -17.92 18.18 11.47
CA GLY A 150 -18.34 18.61 10.15
C GLY A 150 -17.41 19.69 9.58
N ARG A 151 -17.10 19.57 8.29
CA ARG A 151 -16.46 20.65 7.52
C ARG A 151 -17.39 21.86 7.52
N LYS A 152 -17.25 22.73 8.51
CA LYS A 152 -17.55 24.16 8.33
C LYS A 152 -16.41 24.74 7.50
N ILE A 153 -16.70 24.98 6.23
CA ILE A 153 -15.99 25.98 5.43
C ILE A 153 -16.16 27.29 6.22
N ASN A 154 -15.04 27.90 6.61
CA ASN A 154 -14.89 29.05 7.53
C ASN A 154 -14.65 28.67 9.00
N GLY A 155 -13.36 28.48 9.30
CA GLY A 155 -12.81 28.42 10.65
C GLY A 155 -11.35 28.02 10.54
N ARG A 156 -10.43 28.90 10.97
CA ARG A 156 -8.99 28.65 10.98
C ARG A 156 -8.73 27.25 11.54
N ARG A 157 -8.21 26.33 10.71
CA ARG A 157 -7.57 25.13 11.24
C ARG A 157 -6.35 25.63 11.98
N ASP A 158 -6.36 25.54 13.30
CA ASP A 158 -5.09 25.39 14.00
C ASP A 158 -4.42 24.16 13.39
N ALA A 159 -3.37 24.42 12.61
CA ALA A 159 -2.62 23.41 11.91
C ALA A 159 -1.88 22.57 12.96
N GLN A 160 -2.56 21.58 13.54
CA GLN A 160 -1.85 20.47 14.16
C GLN A 160 -1.01 19.84 13.04
N GLY A 161 0.30 20.11 13.07
CA GLY A 161 1.24 19.61 12.08
C GLY A 161 1.16 18.10 12.00
N LEU A 162 1.19 17.56 10.79
CA LEU A 162 1.31 16.12 10.59
C LEU A 162 2.59 15.65 11.29
N SER A 163 2.51 14.55 12.04
CA SER A 163 3.66 13.97 12.75
C SER A 163 3.90 12.55 12.25
N VAL A 164 5.15 12.23 11.91
CA VAL A 164 5.58 10.94 11.38
C VAL A 164 6.63 10.33 12.29
N LEU A 165 6.39 9.11 12.74
CA LEU A 165 7.37 8.27 13.44
C LEU A 165 8.00 7.29 12.46
N PHE A 166 9.29 7.45 12.20
CA PHE A 166 10.10 6.57 11.35
C PHE A 166 10.87 5.56 12.21
N LEU A 167 10.73 4.27 11.89
CA LEU A 167 11.53 3.17 12.41
C LEU A 167 12.47 2.72 11.31
N VAL A 168 13.76 3.00 11.46
CA VAL A 168 14.70 2.92 10.33
C VAL A 168 15.82 1.94 10.62
N ASN A 169 15.97 0.96 9.73
CA ASN A 169 17.03 -0.04 9.75
C ASN A 169 17.26 -0.68 11.14
N PRO A 170 16.22 -1.23 11.80
CA PRO A 170 16.32 -1.70 13.19
C PRO A 170 17.38 -2.79 13.39
N THR A 171 17.62 -3.64 12.38
CA THR A 171 18.61 -4.72 12.45
C THR A 171 20.01 -4.30 12.01
N ASN A 172 20.20 -3.06 11.55
CA ASN A 172 21.44 -2.54 10.98
C ASN A 172 21.94 -3.31 9.74
N GLU A 173 21.06 -4.04 9.06
CA GLU A 173 21.40 -4.85 7.86
C GLU A 173 20.96 -4.17 6.56
N ARG A 174 20.17 -3.09 6.65
CA ARG A 174 19.48 -2.45 5.52
C ARG A 174 19.89 -0.98 5.37
N PRO A 175 21.11 -0.68 4.86
CA PRO A 175 21.53 0.71 4.65
C PRO A 175 20.60 1.46 3.68
N GLY A 176 20.00 0.77 2.70
CA GLY A 176 19.02 1.39 1.78
C GLY A 176 17.78 1.97 2.47
N ALA A 177 17.39 1.45 3.64
CA ALA A 177 16.30 2.03 4.44
C ALA A 177 16.66 3.42 4.98
N GLU A 178 17.94 3.65 5.29
CA GLU A 178 18.42 4.95 5.77
C GLU A 178 18.41 5.99 4.65
N GLU A 179 18.81 5.61 3.44
CA GLU A 179 18.76 6.46 2.25
C GLU A 179 17.32 6.82 1.85
N GLU A 180 16.40 5.85 1.88
CA GLU A 180 14.97 6.07 1.63
C GLU A 180 14.42 7.12 2.60
N VAL A 181 14.62 6.93 3.91
CA VAL A 181 14.09 7.84 4.92
C VAL A 181 14.78 9.20 4.87
N ALA A 182 16.07 9.27 4.55
CA ALA A 182 16.75 10.54 4.31
C ALA A 182 16.10 11.31 3.15
N THR A 183 15.79 10.63 2.05
CA THR A 183 15.10 11.20 0.88
C THR A 183 13.66 11.63 1.21
N LEU A 184 12.94 10.87 2.04
CA LEU A 184 11.62 11.26 2.53
C LEU A 184 11.72 12.51 3.43
N CYS A 185 12.72 12.59 4.30
CA CYS A 185 12.88 13.73 5.19
C CYS A 185 13.14 15.03 4.42
N THR A 186 13.90 14.97 3.32
CA THR A 186 14.18 16.14 2.46
C THR A 186 13.02 16.53 1.55
N SER A 187 12.16 15.57 1.16
CA SER A 187 11.00 15.82 0.29
C SER A 187 9.74 16.23 1.04
N LEU A 188 9.59 15.82 2.31
CA LEU A 188 8.46 16.22 3.15
C LEU A 188 8.54 17.71 3.51
N PRO A 189 7.41 18.43 3.56
CA PRO A 189 7.37 19.84 3.99
C PRO A 189 7.91 20.04 5.41
N GLU A 190 8.52 21.19 5.69
CA GLU A 190 9.02 21.54 7.02
C GLU A 190 7.93 21.52 8.11
N SER A 191 6.67 21.77 7.75
CA SER A 191 5.52 21.72 8.67
C SER A 191 5.19 20.32 9.18
N VAL A 192 5.85 19.27 8.67
CA VAL A 192 5.69 17.89 9.12
C VAL A 192 6.70 17.62 10.22
N THR A 193 6.22 17.30 11.42
CA THR A 193 7.06 16.83 12.53
C THR A 193 7.59 15.44 12.20
N ARG A 194 8.90 15.24 12.36
CA ARG A 194 9.58 13.98 12.04
C ARG A 194 10.25 13.46 13.31
N ILE A 195 9.85 12.28 13.76
CA ILE A 195 10.51 11.55 14.85
C ILE A 195 11.18 10.35 14.21
N ILE A 196 12.50 10.25 14.33
CA ILE A 196 13.25 9.18 13.66
C ILE A 196 13.99 8.35 14.70
N LEU A 197 13.73 7.04 14.67
CA LEU A 197 14.42 6.05 15.48
C LEU A 197 15.32 5.22 14.55
N TYR A 198 16.63 5.46 14.60
CA TYR A 198 17.60 4.73 13.79
C TYR A 198 18.18 3.52 14.53
N ARG A 199 18.31 2.40 13.82
CA ARG A 199 19.07 1.22 14.26
C ARG A 199 18.67 0.80 15.67
N GLN A 200 19.60 0.84 16.62
CA GLN A 200 19.38 0.44 18.01
C GLN A 200 18.27 1.24 18.73
N GLN A 201 17.93 2.43 18.25
CA GLN A 201 16.82 3.22 18.78
C GLN A 201 15.45 2.71 18.32
N ALA A 202 15.37 1.98 17.20
CA ALA A 202 14.12 1.40 16.69
C ALA A 202 13.75 0.13 17.49
N ASN A 203 13.45 0.31 18.77
CA ASN A 203 13.03 -0.74 19.70
C ASN A 203 11.69 -0.39 20.36
N GLN A 204 11.04 -1.38 20.97
CA GLN A 204 9.71 -1.21 21.57
C GLN A 204 9.66 -0.12 22.67
N LEU A 205 10.72 -0.01 23.48
CA LEU A 205 10.76 0.96 24.59
C LEU A 205 10.76 2.39 24.03
N GLN A 206 11.64 2.68 23.09
CA GLN A 206 11.71 3.99 22.45
C GLN A 206 10.41 4.31 21.70
N MET A 207 9.80 3.33 21.02
CA MET A 207 8.50 3.51 20.40
C MET A 207 7.44 3.93 21.42
N ARG A 208 7.31 3.22 22.55
CA ARG A 208 6.36 3.57 23.63
C ARG A 208 6.61 4.98 24.17
N VAL A 209 7.87 5.33 24.42
CA VAL A 209 8.25 6.67 24.91
C VAL A 209 7.86 7.75 23.91
N ARG A 210 8.16 7.57 22.62
CA ARG A 210 7.86 8.58 21.59
C ARG A 210 6.36 8.72 21.36
N ILE A 211 5.64 7.62 21.28
CA ILE A 211 4.19 7.60 21.07
C ILE A 211 3.45 8.19 22.28
N GLY A 212 3.96 7.96 23.49
CA GLY A 212 3.41 8.57 24.70
C GLY A 212 3.69 10.08 24.81
N ALA A 213 4.77 10.57 24.20
CA ALA A 213 5.11 11.99 24.20
C ALA A 213 4.43 12.78 23.08
N ASP A 214 4.36 12.20 21.88
CA ASP A 214 3.68 12.77 20.72
C ASP A 214 2.98 11.65 19.95
N THR A 215 1.68 11.80 19.72
CA THR A 215 0.88 10.78 19.03
C THR A 215 1.11 10.89 17.53
N PRO A 216 1.86 9.96 16.89
CA PRO A 216 2.15 10.10 15.48
C PRO A 216 0.89 9.91 14.64
N HIS A 217 0.78 10.65 13.55
CA HIS A 217 -0.26 10.46 12.54
C HIS A 217 0.11 9.32 11.58
N VAL A 218 1.41 9.13 11.39
CA VAL A 218 1.98 8.11 10.49
C VAL A 218 3.09 7.37 11.22
N LEU A 219 3.09 6.05 11.12
CA LEU A 219 4.18 5.18 11.53
C LEU A 219 4.77 4.55 10.27
N HIS A 220 6.04 4.82 9.98
CA HIS A 220 6.74 4.27 8.83
C HIS A 220 7.85 3.33 9.30
N TYR A 221 7.71 2.05 9.00
CA TYR A 221 8.76 1.06 9.20
C TYR A 221 9.54 0.87 7.90
N ALA A 222 10.86 1.06 7.96
CA ALA A 222 11.79 0.82 6.87
C ALA A 222 12.87 -0.18 7.35
N GLY A 223 12.77 -1.45 6.95
CA GLY A 223 13.58 -2.51 7.55
C GLY A 223 13.55 -3.85 6.81
N PRO A 224 13.96 -4.96 7.45
CA PRO A 224 13.86 -6.29 6.84
C PRO A 224 12.40 -6.73 6.64
N LEU A 225 12.22 -7.72 5.76
CA LEU A 225 10.94 -8.38 5.50
C LEU A 225 10.31 -8.90 6.81
N PRO A 226 8.99 -8.74 7.00
CA PRO A 226 8.28 -9.35 8.12
C PRO A 226 8.47 -10.86 8.12
N GLN A 227 8.74 -11.44 9.29
CA GLN A 227 8.84 -12.88 9.48
C GLN A 227 7.54 -13.40 10.08
N THR A 228 7.14 -14.63 9.75
CA THR A 228 6.07 -15.32 10.47
C THR A 228 6.60 -15.95 11.75
N ASN A 229 5.94 -15.71 12.87
CA ASN A 229 6.26 -16.38 14.13
C ASN A 229 5.73 -17.83 14.15
N GLY A 230 5.97 -18.56 15.24
CA GLY A 230 5.52 -19.96 15.38
C GLY A 230 4.00 -20.15 15.38
N THR A 231 3.21 -19.08 15.55
CA THR A 231 1.74 -19.08 15.46
C THR A 231 1.22 -18.65 14.09
N GLY A 232 2.11 -18.39 13.12
CA GLY A 232 1.77 -17.96 11.77
C GLY A 232 1.46 -16.48 11.62
N GLU A 233 1.64 -15.67 12.68
CA GLU A 233 1.41 -14.23 12.62
C GLU A 233 2.64 -13.48 12.11
N PRO A 234 2.46 -12.40 11.33
CA PRO A 234 3.56 -11.57 10.90
C PRO A 234 4.19 -10.82 12.08
N THR A 235 5.52 -10.74 12.07
CA THR A 235 6.34 -10.04 13.05
C THR A 235 7.37 -9.17 12.35
N LEU A 236 7.46 -7.90 12.75
CA LEU A 236 8.54 -7.01 12.31
C LEU A 236 9.74 -7.15 13.23
N ALA A 237 10.94 -7.16 12.66
CA ALA A 237 12.17 -7.14 13.45
C ALA A 237 12.41 -5.72 14.01
N LEU A 238 12.73 -5.64 15.29
CA LEU A 238 13.16 -4.42 15.96
C LEU A 238 14.58 -4.60 16.50
N ALA A 239 15.20 -3.52 16.94
CA ALA A 239 16.53 -3.56 17.52
C ALA A 239 16.60 -4.44 18.78
N GLY A 240 17.80 -4.96 19.07
CA GLY A 240 18.05 -5.80 20.25
C GLY A 240 17.33 -7.15 20.23
N ASN A 241 17.11 -7.73 19.04
CA ASN A 241 16.34 -8.98 18.82
C ASN A 241 14.87 -8.91 19.28
N SER A 242 14.36 -7.72 19.58
CA SER A 242 12.94 -7.53 19.86
C SER A 242 12.11 -7.63 18.58
N ARG A 243 10.81 -7.91 18.73
CA ARG A 243 9.89 -8.03 17.60
C ARG A 243 8.64 -7.19 17.84
N LEU A 244 8.03 -6.73 16.77
CA LEU A 244 6.70 -6.12 16.81
C LEU A 244 5.71 -7.13 16.22
N ASP A 245 5.07 -7.88 17.10
CA ASP A 245 3.93 -8.75 16.75
C ASP A 245 2.61 -7.99 16.89
N THR A 246 1.51 -8.65 16.48
CA THR A 246 0.15 -8.12 16.53
C THR A 246 -0.21 -7.63 17.93
N ASN A 247 0.09 -8.42 18.97
CA ASN A 247 -0.29 -8.10 20.35
C ASN A 247 0.44 -6.87 20.88
N VAL A 248 1.76 -6.80 20.68
CA VAL A 248 2.58 -5.65 21.09
C VAL A 248 2.14 -4.41 20.31
N PHE A 249 1.85 -4.56 19.01
CA PHE A 249 1.39 -3.45 18.19
C PHE A 249 0.03 -2.93 18.66
N GLU A 250 -0.95 -3.80 18.92
CA GLU A 250 -2.25 -3.39 19.43
C GLU A 250 -2.13 -2.69 20.78
N GLN A 251 -1.32 -3.23 21.71
CA GLN A 251 -1.07 -2.58 23.01
C GLN A 251 -0.43 -1.19 22.86
N LEU A 252 0.46 -1.02 21.88
CA LEU A 252 1.08 0.27 21.58
C LEU A 252 0.04 1.31 21.13
N LEU A 253 -0.98 0.86 20.38
CA LEU A 253 -2.00 1.74 19.81
C LEU A 253 -3.23 1.95 20.71
N GLN A 254 -3.49 1.07 21.68
CA GLN A 254 -4.67 1.13 22.56
C GLN A 254 -4.85 2.47 23.28
N GLY A 255 -3.75 3.15 23.62
CA GLY A 255 -3.80 4.45 24.31
C GLY A 255 -3.99 5.66 23.41
N LEU A 256 -4.07 5.47 22.08
CA LEU A 256 -4.10 6.58 21.14
C LEU A 256 -5.53 7.03 20.83
N PRO A 257 -5.77 8.36 20.72
CA PRO A 257 -7.07 8.88 20.32
C PRO A 257 -7.43 8.46 18.88
N LYS A 258 -6.42 8.15 18.06
CA LYS A 258 -6.58 7.67 16.69
C LYS A 258 -5.40 6.76 16.31
N HIS A 259 -5.70 5.66 15.62
CA HIS A 259 -4.66 4.80 15.05
C HIS A 259 -3.87 5.52 13.94
N PRO A 260 -2.53 5.45 13.95
CA PRO A 260 -1.70 6.01 12.90
C PRO A 260 -1.89 5.24 11.59
N LEU A 261 -1.65 5.92 10.47
CA LEU A 261 -1.45 5.25 9.18
C LEU A 261 -0.09 4.55 9.20
N VAL A 262 -0.07 3.25 8.87
CA VAL A 262 1.15 2.44 8.90
C VAL A 262 1.68 2.24 7.49
N PHE A 263 2.93 2.64 7.25
CA PHE A 263 3.68 2.31 6.05
C PHE A 263 4.73 1.26 6.36
N LEU A 264 4.77 0.20 5.56
CA LEU A 264 5.76 -0.87 5.66
C LEU A 264 6.62 -0.86 4.39
N SER A 265 7.81 -0.30 4.48
CA SER A 265 8.88 -0.47 3.50
C SER A 265 9.78 -1.60 3.97
N TYR A 266 9.85 -2.69 3.20
CA TYR A 266 10.78 -3.77 3.48
C TYR A 266 11.74 -4.00 2.34
N HIS A 267 12.95 -4.41 2.69
CA HIS A 267 14.04 -4.67 1.76
C HIS A 267 14.44 -6.14 1.83
N GLU A 268 14.48 -6.81 0.68
CA GLU A 268 14.92 -8.21 0.57
C GLU A 268 16.44 -8.37 0.78
N ASP A 269 16.87 -9.55 1.24
CA ASP A 269 18.29 -9.91 1.36
C ASP A 269 19.06 -9.80 0.04
N GLU A 270 20.13 -9.01 0.03
CA GLU A 270 21.09 -8.98 -1.08
C GLU A 270 21.84 -10.31 -1.23
N ARG A 271 21.80 -11.20 -0.21
CA ARG A 271 22.63 -12.40 -0.12
C ARG A 271 22.03 -13.67 -0.75
N GLY A 272 20.78 -13.65 -1.21
CA GLY A 272 20.11 -14.86 -1.75
C GLY A 272 20.55 -15.29 -3.17
N GLY A 273 21.30 -14.45 -3.90
CA GLY A 273 21.64 -14.69 -5.32
C GLY A 273 22.94 -15.48 -5.58
N ARG A 274 23.58 -16.04 -4.55
CA ARG A 274 24.75 -16.92 -4.71
C ARG A 274 24.56 -18.21 -3.94
N SER A 275 23.76 -19.11 -4.50
CA SER A 275 24.06 -20.53 -4.39
C SER A 275 24.11 -21.09 -5.81
N ILE A 276 25.27 -21.65 -6.13
CA ILE A 276 25.60 -22.39 -7.35
C ILE A 276 24.79 -23.69 -7.37
#